data_AF-A0AAV4GR18-F1
#
_entry.id   AF-A0AAV4GR18-F1
#
_cell.length_a   1.000
_cell.length_b   1.000
_cell.length_c   1.000
_cell.angle_alpha   90.00
_cell.angle_beta   90.00
_cell.angle_gamma   90.00
#
_symmetry.space_group_name_H-M   'P 1'
#
loop_
_entity.id
_entity.type
_entity.pdbx_description
1 polymer ?
#
loop_
_entity_poly.entity_id
_entity_poly.type
_entity_poly.pdbx_seq_one_letter_code
_entity_poly.pdbx_strand_id
1 'polypeptide(L)'
;MVHVTDAFHRGRKKFQIRSVDTDVTVLAVSAVSELGGGLELWVAFGTGKDFRLIAAHEIAESLGPMRSYALPMFHSLTGCNTTSCFQHIERRTA
;
A
#
# COMPACT_ATOMS: atom_id res chain seq x y z
N MET A 1 -3.53 -16.01 -12.09
CA MET A 1 -3.23 -14.70 -11.46
C MET A 1 -4.24 -13.70 -11.99
N VAL A 2 -5.03 -13.05 -11.15
CA VAL A 2 -6.05 -12.06 -11.57
C VAL A 2 -5.70 -10.72 -10.93
N HIS A 3 -5.73 -9.65 -11.72
CA HIS A 3 -5.45 -8.30 -11.21
C HIS A 3 -6.58 -7.84 -10.29
N VAL A 4 -6.25 -7.22 -9.14
CA VAL A 4 -7.23 -6.77 -8.13
C VAL A 4 -8.30 -5.88 -8.76
N THR A 5 -7.91 -4.97 -9.64
CA THR A 5 -8.82 -4.08 -10.38
C THR A 5 -9.85 -4.83 -11.24
N ASP A 6 -9.44 -5.84 -12.01
CA ASP A 6 -10.37 -6.61 -12.86
C ASP A 6 -11.36 -7.40 -11.99
N ALA A 7 -10.86 -8.02 -10.93
CA ALA A 7 -11.72 -8.76 -10.00
C ALA A 7 -12.68 -7.85 -9.23
N PHE A 8 -12.26 -6.61 -8.90
CA PHE A 8 -13.09 -5.61 -8.25
C PHE A 8 -14.24 -5.15 -9.14
N HIS A 9 -13.97 -4.86 -10.42
CA HIS A 9 -15.01 -4.54 -11.40
C HIS A 9 -15.98 -5.71 -11.66
N ARG A 10 -15.56 -6.95 -11.38
CA ARG A 10 -16.44 -8.14 -11.39
C ARG A 10 -17.22 -8.34 -10.08
N GLY A 11 -17.20 -7.38 -9.17
CA GLY A 11 -18.00 -7.36 -7.94
C GLY A 11 -17.33 -7.99 -6.71
N ARG A 12 -16.06 -8.42 -6.81
CA ARG A 12 -15.33 -8.93 -5.63
C ARG A 12 -14.84 -7.75 -4.80
N LYS A 13 -15.02 -7.83 -3.48
CA LYS A 13 -14.70 -6.72 -2.57
C LYS A 13 -13.54 -7.00 -1.63
N LYS A 14 -13.19 -8.27 -1.41
CA LYS A 14 -12.16 -8.67 -0.43
C LYS A 14 -10.98 -9.33 -1.13
N PHE A 15 -9.79 -8.84 -0.84
CA PHE A 15 -8.54 -9.31 -1.44
C PHE A 15 -7.43 -9.39 -0.41
N GLN A 16 -6.51 -10.32 -0.62
CA GLN A 16 -5.32 -10.46 0.19
C GLN A 16 -4.09 -10.59 -0.71
N ILE A 17 -3.07 -9.78 -0.43
CA ILE A 17 -1.74 -9.86 -1.05
C ILE A 17 -0.78 -10.40 0.00
N ARG A 18 0.10 -11.34 -0.36
CA ARG A 18 1.21 -11.77 0.51
C ARG A 18 2.50 -11.14 0.00
N SER A 19 3.21 -10.42 0.86
CA SER A 19 4.47 -9.77 0.53
C SER A 19 5.33 -9.60 1.78
N VAL A 20 6.63 -9.40 1.59
CA VAL A 20 7.54 -8.94 2.66
C VAL A 20 8.03 -7.51 2.39
N ASP A 21 7.69 -6.94 1.23
CA ASP A 21 8.14 -5.64 0.77
C ASP A 21 7.17 -4.53 1.19
N THR A 22 7.73 -3.43 1.67
CA THR A 22 6.94 -2.28 2.17
C THR A 22 6.32 -1.51 1.00
N ASP A 23 6.98 -1.51 -0.15
CA ASP A 23 6.49 -0.94 -1.41
C ASP A 23 5.11 -1.50 -1.78
N VAL A 24 4.89 -2.80 -1.58
CA VAL A 24 3.60 -3.45 -1.88
C VAL A 24 2.50 -2.96 -0.96
N THR A 25 2.80 -2.74 0.32
CA THR A 25 1.87 -2.16 1.28
C THR A 25 1.50 -0.72 0.91
N VAL A 26 2.49 0.08 0.50
CA VAL A 26 2.28 1.46 0.05
C VAL A 26 1.40 1.51 -1.21
N LEU A 27 1.69 0.66 -2.19
CA LEU A 27 0.89 0.55 -3.41
C LEU A 27 -0.54 0.09 -3.12
N ALA A 28 -0.71 -0.84 -2.17
CA ALA A 28 -2.04 -1.30 -1.76
C ALA A 28 -2.91 -0.17 -1.20
N VAL A 29 -2.35 0.73 -0.37
CA VAL A 29 -3.06 1.89 0.18
C VAL A 29 -3.48 2.87 -0.92
N SER A 30 -2.56 3.17 -1.86
CA SER A 30 -2.85 4.02 -3.02
C SER A 30 -3.96 3.41 -3.89
N ALA A 31 -3.88 2.10 -4.17
CA ALA A 31 -4.84 1.40 -5.00
C ALA A 31 -6.25 1.37 -4.39
N VAL A 32 -6.37 1.26 -3.06
CA VAL A 32 -7.69 1.35 -2.40
C VAL A 32 -8.31 2.73 -2.57
N SER A 33 -7.51 3.78 -2.45
CA SER A 33 -8.00 5.14 -2.64
C SER A 33 -8.47 5.38 -4.08
N GLU A 34 -7.78 4.78 -5.06
CA GLU A 34 -8.13 4.90 -6.49
C GLU A 34 -9.40 4.13 -6.86
N LEU A 35 -9.56 2.91 -6.36
CA LEU A 35 -10.70 2.04 -6.69
C LEU A 35 -11.98 2.39 -5.94
N GLY A 36 -11.87 3.16 -4.84
CA GLY A 36 -13.00 3.76 -4.14
C GLY A 36 -13.61 2.89 -3.02
N GLY A 37 -14.71 3.37 -2.46
CA GLY A 37 -15.34 2.83 -1.24
C GLY A 37 -15.88 1.42 -1.42
N GLY A 38 -15.39 0.49 -0.59
CA GLY A 38 -15.87 -0.90 -0.51
C GLY A 38 -14.86 -1.96 -0.91
N LEU A 39 -13.63 -1.59 -1.29
CA LEU A 39 -12.52 -2.52 -1.44
C LEU A 39 -11.84 -2.78 -0.08
N GLU A 40 -11.96 -4.00 0.43
CA GLU A 40 -11.20 -4.51 1.57
C GLU A 40 -9.93 -5.21 1.09
N LEU A 41 -8.83 -4.45 1.01
CA LEU A 41 -7.53 -4.99 0.66
C LEU A 41 -6.68 -5.22 1.91
N TRP A 42 -6.18 -6.45 2.05
CA TRP A 42 -5.32 -6.90 3.14
C TRP A 42 -3.93 -7.26 2.63
N VAL A 43 -2.89 -6.90 3.36
CA VAL A 43 -1.51 -7.29 3.07
C VAL A 43 -1.00 -8.21 4.18
N ALA A 44 -0.86 -9.48 3.86
CA ALA A 44 -0.20 -10.48 4.68
C ALA A 44 1.32 -10.25 4.58
N PHE A 45 1.83 -9.42 5.50
CA PHE A 45 3.17 -8.86 5.53
C PHE A 45 4.12 -9.69 6.40
N GLY A 46 5.35 -9.92 5.94
CA GLY A 46 6.39 -10.59 6.73
C GLY A 46 6.25 -12.12 6.76
N THR A 47 7.09 -12.77 7.57
CA THR A 47 7.16 -14.24 7.67
C THR A 47 7.40 -14.69 9.11
N GLY A 48 6.93 -15.90 9.46
CA GLY A 48 7.20 -16.51 10.76
C GLY A 48 6.69 -15.65 11.91
N LYS A 49 7.58 -15.30 12.84
CA LYS A 49 7.24 -14.52 14.04
C LYS A 49 6.89 -13.06 13.75
N ASP A 50 7.35 -12.53 12.61
CA ASP A 50 7.10 -11.14 12.20
C ASP A 50 5.92 -11.00 11.23
N PHE A 51 5.14 -12.07 11.06
CA PHE A 51 3.95 -12.05 10.23
C PHE A 51 2.88 -11.09 10.78
N ARG A 52 2.35 -10.22 9.93
CA ARG A 52 1.29 -9.26 10.25
C ARG A 52 0.29 -9.20 9.12
N LEU A 53 -0.99 -8.99 9.46
CA LEU A 53 -2.02 -8.70 8.47
C LEU A 53 -2.34 -7.21 8.53
N ILE A 54 -2.04 -6.48 7.46
CA ILE A 54 -2.20 -5.03 7.38
C ILE A 54 -3.46 -4.70 6.57
N ALA A 55 -4.37 -3.94 7.15
CA ALA A 55 -5.57 -3.44 6.47
C ALA A 55 -5.24 -2.18 5.65
N ALA A 56 -4.95 -2.34 4.36
CA ALA A 56 -4.61 -1.20 3.50
C ALA A 56 -5.79 -0.22 3.33
N HIS A 57 -7.01 -0.73 3.40
CA HIS A 57 -8.23 0.06 3.27
C HIS A 57 -8.50 0.94 4.49
N GLU A 58 -8.23 0.46 5.71
CA GLU A 58 -8.31 1.28 6.93
C GLU A 58 -7.24 2.37 6.94
N ILE A 59 -6.03 2.07 6.44
CA ILE A 59 -4.96 3.07 6.30
C ILE A 59 -5.37 4.15 5.28
N ALA A 60 -5.92 3.75 4.14
CA ALA A 60 -6.40 4.67 3.11
C ALA A 60 -7.51 5.60 3.63
N GLU A 61 -8.45 5.04 4.40
CA GLU A 61 -9.53 5.80 5.05
C GLU A 61 -8.97 6.81 6.06
N SER A 62 -8.03 6.40 6.90
CA SER A 62 -7.40 7.26 7.91
C SER A 62 -6.58 8.40 7.29
N LEU A 63 -5.88 8.14 6.19
CA LEU A 63 -5.05 9.14 5.51
C LEU A 63 -5.85 10.08 4.61
N GLY A 64 -6.97 9.60 4.09
CA GLY A 64 -7.71 10.26 3.03
C GLY A 64 -7.03 10.14 1.65
N PRO A 65 -7.74 10.52 0.58
CA PRO A 65 -7.34 10.22 -0.80
C PRO A 65 -6.04 10.93 -1.20
N MET A 66 -5.90 12.23 -0.88
CA MET A 66 -4.73 13.02 -1.31
C MET A 66 -3.41 12.46 -0.77
N ARG A 67 -3.37 12.10 0.51
CA ARG A 67 -2.17 11.54 1.14
C ARG A 67 -1.89 10.13 0.62
N SER A 68 -2.93 9.31 0.47
CA SER A 68 -2.79 7.96 -0.04
C SER A 68 -2.24 7.91 -1.46
N TYR A 69 -2.60 8.85 -2.35
CA TYR A 69 -2.02 8.97 -3.68
C TYR A 69 -0.58 9.47 -3.69
N ALA A 70 -0.20 10.28 -2.71
CA ALA A 70 1.16 10.79 -2.60
C ALA A 70 2.12 9.76 -1.98
N LEU A 71 1.61 8.78 -1.23
CA LEU A 71 2.42 7.78 -0.51
C LEU A 71 3.46 7.06 -1.39
N PRO A 72 3.16 6.58 -2.62
CA PRO A 72 4.17 5.92 -3.46
C PRO A 72 5.35 6.84 -3.79
N MET A 73 5.08 8.12 -4.05
CA MET A 73 6.12 9.11 -4.30
C MET A 73 6.93 9.40 -3.03
N PHE A 74 6.27 9.63 -1.90
CA PHE A 74 6.93 9.82 -0.61
C PHE A 74 7.80 8.61 -0.21
N HIS A 75 7.33 7.39 -0.47
CA HIS A 75 8.10 6.18 -0.18
C HIS A 75 9.32 6.07 -1.09
N SER A 76 9.19 6.39 -2.38
CA SER A 76 10.33 6.44 -3.31
C SER A 76 11.40 7.45 -2.86
N LEU A 77 10.97 8.60 -2.32
CA LEU A 77 11.87 9.65 -1.83
C LEU A 77 12.55 9.29 -0.50
N THR A 78 11.81 8.68 0.43
CA THR A 78 12.32 8.33 1.78
C THR A 78 13.04 6.98 1.82
N GLY A 79 12.84 6.15 0.81
CA GLY A 79 13.51 4.88 0.58
C GLY A 79 12.55 3.76 0.21
N CYS A 80 12.52 3.49 -1.10
CA CYS A 80 11.99 2.27 -1.71
C CYS A 80 13.15 1.28 -1.87
N ASN A 81 12.89 -0.03 -1.82
CA ASN A 81 13.94 -1.05 -1.96
C ASN A 81 14.62 -1.03 -3.36
N THR A 82 14.02 -0.32 -4.33
CA THR A 82 14.38 -0.37 -5.76
C THR A 82 15.04 0.93 -6.28
N THR A 83 15.08 2.01 -5.48
CA THR A 83 15.75 3.26 -5.88
C THR A 83 16.62 3.78 -4.76
N SER A 84 17.86 4.15 -5.07
CA SER A 84 18.75 4.88 -4.18
C SER A 84 18.00 6.09 -3.62
N CYS A 85 17.77 6.14 -2.30
CA CYS A 85 17.17 7.31 -1.67
C CYS A 85 18.02 8.55 -2.03
N PHE A 86 17.40 9.70 -2.29
CA PHE A 86 18.15 10.95 -2.38
C PHE A 86 18.83 11.19 -1.02
N GLN A 87 20.14 11.00 -0.97
CA GLN A 87 20.96 10.81 0.23
C GLN A 87 21.11 12.08 1.11
N HIS A 88 20.22 13.06 0.98
CA HIS A 88 20.32 14.36 1.66
C HIS A 88 19.00 14.92 2.24
N ILE A 89 17.88 14.18 2.19
CA ILE A 89 16.64 14.57 2.89
C ILE A 89 16.38 13.56 3.98
N GLU A 90 17.01 13.79 5.13
CA GLU A 90 16.90 12.92 6.29
C GLU A 90 15.56 13.12 7.00
N ARG A 91 15.09 12.02 7.59
CA ARG A 91 13.81 11.70 8.25
C ARG A 91 13.35 12.62 9.40
N ARG A 92 13.50 13.95 9.30
CA ARG A 92 13.08 14.93 10.33
C ARG A 92 12.06 15.97 9.89
N THR A 93 11.66 15.99 8.62
CA THR A 93 10.69 16.99 8.15
C THR A 93 9.77 16.40 7.08
N ALA A 94 8.80 15.59 7.53
CA ALA A 94 7.61 15.22 6.79
C ALA A 94 6.42 15.20 7.76
#